data_AF-A0AAD9KS13-F1
#
_entry.id   AF-A0AAD9KS13-F1
#
_cell.length_a   1.000
_cell.length_b   1.000
_cell.length_c   1.000
_cell.angle_alpha   90.00
_cell.angle_beta   90.00
_cell.angle_gamma   90.00
#
_symmetry.space_group_name_H-M   'P 1'
#
loop_
_entity.id
_entity.type
_entity.pdbx_description
1 polymer ?
#
loop_
_entity_poly.entity_id
_entity_poly.type
_entity_poly.pdbx_seq_one_letter_code
_entity_poly.pdbx_strand_id
1 'polypeptide(L)'
;MLCYQKKCRIRLQYAWKELWTALINLLKFLLSNESYLIKKHDIISLSTKVVNVFNLFITFGDTFLPNPGTYDELYYEIIRMHHVFDNLYSMALRYSNSEGQWKETAVRLTNALTNVRAIINHFSPKVDSWAATNHLSSLTEEQVLEVVRGNYDTLTLKLQDSLDQFDRYTEKPKETAFFTQLVRQIIVDVRADVTKANQEFTPQAFASVT
;
A
#
# COMPACT_ATOMS: atom_id res chain seq x y z
N MET A 1 4.93 3.29 -14.00
CA MET A 1 4.12 2.28 -14.71
C MET A 1 2.63 2.66 -14.73
N LEU A 2 1.97 2.86 -13.60
CA LEU A 2 0.54 3.27 -13.51
C LEU A 2 0.22 4.56 -14.30
N CYS A 3 1.09 5.57 -14.18
CA CYS A 3 0.95 6.84 -14.90
C CYS A 3 1.14 6.67 -16.41
N TYR A 4 2.01 5.74 -16.81
CA TYR A 4 2.21 5.37 -18.20
C TYR A 4 0.97 4.63 -18.75
N GLN A 5 0.34 3.76 -17.95
CA GLN A 5 -0.93 3.13 -18.31
C GLN A 5 -2.06 4.15 -18.48
N LYS A 6 -2.22 5.10 -17.54
CA LYS A 6 -3.15 6.24 -17.69
C LYS A 6 -2.89 6.97 -19.00
N LYS A 7 -1.63 7.36 -19.23
CA LYS A 7 -1.22 8.12 -20.43
C LYS A 7 -1.45 7.34 -21.73
N CYS A 8 -1.21 6.04 -21.74
CA CYS A 8 -1.34 5.19 -22.92
C CYS A 8 -2.72 4.53 -23.06
N ARG A 9 -3.62 4.72 -22.08
CA ARG A 9 -4.95 4.08 -21.99
C ARG A 9 -4.88 2.54 -22.10
N ILE A 10 -3.82 1.94 -21.56
CA ILE A 10 -3.64 0.49 -21.58
C ILE A 10 -4.22 -0.09 -20.29
N ARG A 11 -5.23 -0.96 -20.44
CA ARG A 11 -5.83 -1.72 -19.33
C ARG A 11 -5.10 -3.06 -19.18
N LEU A 12 -4.24 -3.19 -18.17
CA LEU A 12 -3.61 -4.48 -17.88
C LEU A 12 -4.60 -5.41 -17.17
N GLN A 13 -4.67 -6.65 -17.64
CA GLN A 13 -5.21 -7.76 -16.86
C GLN A 13 -4.17 -8.17 -15.83
N TYR A 14 -4.23 -7.51 -14.67
CA TYR A 14 -3.33 -7.72 -13.55
C TYR A 14 -4.16 -7.96 -12.29
N ALA A 15 -3.61 -8.71 -11.33
CA ALA A 15 -4.23 -8.97 -10.04
C ALA A 15 -4.12 -7.74 -9.13
N TRP A 16 -4.89 -6.69 -9.43
CA TRP A 16 -4.83 -5.40 -8.72
C TRP A 16 -5.05 -5.52 -7.22
N LYS A 17 -5.89 -6.48 -6.79
CA LYS A 17 -6.12 -6.84 -5.39
C LYS A 17 -4.83 -7.24 -4.66
N GLU A 18 -3.91 -7.95 -5.31
CA GLU A 18 -2.61 -8.33 -4.71
C GLU A 18 -1.73 -7.11 -4.46
N LEU A 19 -1.73 -6.16 -5.40
CA LEU A 19 -0.99 -4.90 -5.24
C LEU A 19 -1.55 -4.09 -4.06
N TRP A 20 -2.87 -3.87 -3.98
CA TRP A 20 -3.46 -3.12 -2.87
C TRP A 20 -3.20 -3.82 -1.53
N THR A 21 -3.31 -5.15 -1.50
CA THR A 21 -2.99 -5.96 -0.32
C THR A 21 -1.52 -5.77 0.10
N ALA A 22 -0.58 -5.80 -0.84
CA ALA A 22 0.84 -5.56 -0.56
C ALA A 22 1.09 -4.14 -0.04
N LEU A 23 0.44 -3.13 -0.61
CA LEU A 23 0.53 -1.74 -0.16
C LEU A 23 -0.03 -1.56 1.27
N ILE A 24 -1.19 -2.16 1.57
CA ILE A 24 -1.78 -2.14 2.92
C ILE A 24 -0.86 -2.87 3.91
N ASN A 25 -0.29 -4.00 3.54
CA ASN A 25 0.63 -4.75 4.40
C ASN A 25 1.92 -3.98 4.66
N LEU A 26 2.42 -3.21 3.68
CA LEU A 26 3.53 -2.29 3.91
C LEU A 26 3.16 -1.22 4.95
N LEU A 27 1.98 -0.60 4.84
CA LEU A 27 1.52 0.38 5.85
C LEU A 27 1.40 -0.25 7.24
N LYS A 28 0.84 -1.46 7.34
CA LYS A 28 0.80 -2.21 8.61
C LYS A 28 2.19 -2.41 9.19
N PHE A 29 3.15 -2.85 8.37
CA PHE A 29 4.53 -3.05 8.81
C PHE A 29 5.15 -1.76 9.34
N LEU A 30 4.96 -0.63 8.66
CA LEU A 30 5.45 0.67 9.09
C LEU A 30 4.83 1.09 10.43
N LEU A 31 3.53 0.89 10.61
CA LEU A 31 2.82 1.18 11.87
C LEU A 31 3.30 0.28 13.02
N SER A 32 3.44 -1.01 12.78
CA SER A 32 3.91 -1.96 13.80
C SER A 32 5.34 -1.69 14.26
N ASN A 33 6.19 -1.10 13.39
CA ASN A 33 7.60 -0.83 13.67
C ASN A 33 7.90 0.67 13.83
N GLU A 34 6.86 1.48 14.02
CA GLU A 34 6.94 2.95 13.98
C GLU A 34 8.04 3.49 14.93
N SER A 35 8.01 3.07 16.19
CA SER A 35 8.89 3.57 17.26
C SER A 35 10.38 3.33 17.01
N TYR A 36 10.71 2.29 16.22
CA TYR A 36 12.07 1.96 15.83
C TYR A 36 12.47 2.66 14.53
N LEU A 37 11.62 2.60 13.51
CA LEU A 37 11.96 3.09 12.16
C LEU A 37 12.00 4.62 12.08
N ILE A 38 11.10 5.33 12.77
CA ILE A 38 10.99 6.79 12.70
C ILE A 38 12.25 7.53 13.20
N LYS A 39 13.06 6.86 14.01
CA LYS A 39 14.34 7.38 14.54
C LYS A 39 15.45 7.34 13.49
N LYS A 40 15.34 6.46 12.49
CA LYS A 40 16.38 6.20 11.48
C LYS A 40 15.99 6.69 10.09
N HIS A 41 14.70 6.66 9.76
CA HIS A 41 14.19 6.88 8.43
C HIS A 41 12.87 7.67 8.43
N ASP A 42 12.59 8.38 7.34
CA ASP A 42 11.34 9.09 7.11
C ASP A 42 10.22 8.13 6.64
N ILE A 43 9.68 7.34 7.56
CA ILE A 43 8.59 6.41 7.26
C ILE A 43 7.28 7.13 6.90
N ILE A 44 7.14 8.41 7.27
CA ILE A 44 5.95 9.22 7.00
C ILE A 44 5.92 9.62 5.52
N SER A 45 7.06 10.02 4.96
CA SER A 45 7.19 10.28 3.52
C SER A 45 6.94 9.01 2.70
N LEU A 46 7.46 7.85 3.14
CA LEU A 46 7.16 6.57 2.48
C LEU A 46 5.66 6.24 2.52
N SER A 47 5.02 6.41 3.69
CA SER A 47 3.57 6.22 3.83
C SER A 47 2.78 7.15 2.91
N THR A 48 3.24 8.39 2.74
CA THR A 48 2.63 9.37 1.81
C THR A 48 2.69 8.86 0.37
N LYS A 49 3.83 8.28 -0.06
CA LYS A 49 3.95 7.69 -1.40
C LYS A 49 2.96 6.55 -1.61
N VAL A 50 2.78 5.69 -0.61
CA VAL A 50 1.80 4.59 -0.67
C VAL A 50 0.38 5.13 -0.77
N VAL A 51 0.01 6.10 0.06
CA VAL A 51 -1.33 6.73 0.04
C VAL A 51 -1.57 7.45 -1.31
N ASN A 52 -0.56 8.08 -1.90
CA ASN A 52 -0.69 8.68 -3.24
C ASN A 52 -0.97 7.66 -4.34
N VAL A 53 -0.48 6.42 -4.21
CA VAL A 53 -0.86 5.34 -5.13
C VAL A 53 -2.35 5.03 -4.98
N PHE A 54 -2.88 4.93 -3.76
CA PHE A 54 -4.32 4.79 -3.55
C PHE A 54 -5.11 5.96 -4.12
N ASN A 55 -4.68 7.20 -3.89
CA ASN A 55 -5.35 8.37 -4.46
C ASN A 55 -5.32 8.38 -5.99
N LEU A 56 -4.28 7.82 -6.62
CA LEU A 56 -4.25 7.66 -8.08
C LEU A 56 -5.35 6.70 -8.55
N PHE A 57 -5.53 5.56 -7.87
CA PHE A 57 -6.62 4.63 -8.18
C PHE A 57 -7.99 5.25 -7.89
N ILE A 58 -8.16 5.95 -6.77
CA ILE A 58 -9.42 6.63 -6.42
C ILE A 58 -9.78 7.72 -7.44
N THR A 59 -8.79 8.46 -7.96
CA THR A 59 -9.07 9.60 -8.84
C THR A 59 -9.22 9.21 -10.30
N PHE A 60 -8.47 8.19 -10.75
CA PHE A 60 -8.38 7.85 -12.17
C PHE A 60 -8.61 6.37 -12.47
N GLY A 61 -9.02 5.56 -11.49
CA GLY A 61 -9.17 4.12 -11.63
C GLY A 61 -10.14 3.73 -12.74
N ASP A 62 -11.21 4.49 -12.92
CA ASP A 62 -12.17 4.39 -14.02
C ASP A 62 -11.51 4.43 -15.42
N THR A 63 -10.38 5.13 -15.55
CA THR A 63 -9.68 5.29 -16.83
C THR A 63 -8.80 4.09 -17.21
N PHE A 64 -8.22 3.38 -16.24
CA PHE A 64 -7.18 2.38 -16.52
C PHE A 64 -7.40 1.00 -15.87
N LEU A 65 -8.33 0.88 -14.92
CA LEU A 65 -8.75 -0.42 -14.41
C LEU A 65 -9.50 -1.19 -15.51
N PRO A 66 -9.43 -2.54 -15.49
CA PRO A 66 -9.96 -3.37 -16.56
C PRO A 66 -11.49 -3.25 -16.69
N ASN A 67 -12.21 -3.16 -15.55
CA ASN A 67 -13.66 -3.08 -15.50
C ASN A 67 -14.12 -2.35 -14.21
N PRO A 68 -15.41 -1.93 -14.14
CA PRO A 68 -15.97 -1.27 -12.95
C PRO A 68 -15.95 -2.11 -11.67
N GLY A 69 -16.11 -3.43 -11.78
CA GLY A 69 -16.08 -4.33 -10.61
C GLY A 69 -14.73 -4.28 -9.87
N THR A 70 -13.62 -4.17 -10.60
CA THR A 70 -12.29 -3.95 -9.99
C THR A 70 -12.21 -2.61 -9.24
N TYR A 71 -12.97 -1.60 -9.65
CA TYR A 71 -13.05 -0.33 -8.92
C TYR A 71 -13.87 -0.46 -7.64
N ASP A 72 -14.97 -1.24 -7.68
CA ASP A 72 -15.75 -1.58 -6.48
C ASP A 72 -14.89 -2.36 -5.47
N GLU A 73 -14.09 -3.32 -5.95
CA GLU A 73 -13.14 -4.10 -5.12
C GLU A 73 -12.11 -3.22 -4.41
N LEU A 74 -11.60 -2.17 -5.06
CA LEU A 74 -10.70 -1.20 -4.42
C LEU A 74 -11.37 -0.54 -3.21
N TYR A 75 -12.62 -0.09 -3.38
CA TYR A 75 -13.38 0.56 -2.32
C TYR A 75 -13.69 -0.41 -1.19
N TYR A 76 -14.09 -1.63 -1.53
CA TYR A 76 -14.25 -2.71 -0.57
C TYR A 76 -12.97 -2.93 0.26
N GLU A 77 -11.80 -3.02 -0.38
CA GLU A 77 -10.53 -3.21 0.33
C GLU A 77 -10.19 -2.05 1.27
N ILE A 78 -10.45 -0.79 0.86
CA ILE A 78 -10.26 0.39 1.72
C ILE A 78 -11.17 0.32 2.96
N ILE A 79 -12.45 0.00 2.77
CA ILE A 79 -13.43 -0.11 3.87
C ILE A 79 -13.06 -1.26 4.80
N ARG A 80 -12.77 -2.44 4.24
CA ARG A 80 -12.38 -3.64 4.98
C ARG A 80 -11.15 -3.39 5.86
N MET A 81 -10.19 -2.63 5.34
CA MET A 81 -8.92 -2.33 6.00
C MET A 81 -8.88 -0.95 6.66
N HIS A 82 -10.03 -0.32 6.93
CA HIS A 82 -10.14 1.05 7.44
C HIS A 82 -9.26 1.33 8.66
N HIS A 83 -9.20 0.39 9.62
CA HIS A 83 -8.39 0.50 10.84
C HIS A 83 -6.91 0.79 10.56
N VAL A 84 -6.34 0.29 9.46
CA VAL A 84 -4.95 0.60 9.07
C VAL A 84 -4.82 2.07 8.71
N PHE A 85 -5.77 2.61 7.94
CA PHE A 85 -5.78 4.01 7.52
C PHE A 85 -6.11 4.94 8.69
N ASP A 86 -6.98 4.55 9.63
CA ASP A 86 -7.27 5.31 10.84
C ASP A 86 -6.05 5.39 11.77
N ASN A 87 -5.33 4.28 11.94
CA ASN A 87 -4.07 4.25 12.69
C ASN A 87 -3.00 5.11 11.99
N LEU A 88 -2.93 5.04 10.65
CA LEU A 88 -2.01 5.86 9.87
C LEU A 88 -2.32 7.35 9.99
N TYR A 89 -3.59 7.72 9.95
CA TYR A 89 -4.04 9.10 10.17
C TYR A 89 -3.71 9.57 11.59
N SER A 90 -3.95 8.73 12.59
CA SER A 90 -3.65 9.04 13.99
C SER A 90 -2.15 9.25 14.22
N MET A 91 -1.31 8.41 13.60
CA MET A 91 0.15 8.60 13.59
C MET A 91 0.52 9.93 12.92
N ALA A 92 0.00 10.21 11.73
CA ALA A 92 0.27 11.45 11.00
C ALA A 92 -0.13 12.69 11.81
N LEU A 93 -1.30 12.67 12.44
CA LEU A 93 -1.79 13.78 13.27
C LEU A 93 -0.91 14.02 14.50
N ARG A 94 -0.42 12.95 15.14
CA ARG A 94 0.51 13.07 16.27
C ARG A 94 1.79 13.79 15.86
N TYR A 95 2.38 13.42 14.72
CA TYR A 95 3.61 14.05 14.22
C TYR A 95 3.38 15.45 13.63
N SER A 96 2.19 15.76 13.10
CA SER A 96 1.89 17.11 12.60
C SER A 96 1.70 18.12 13.73
N ASN A 97 1.22 17.66 14.90
CA ASN A 97 1.02 18.49 16.08
C ASN A 97 2.26 18.56 16.98
N SER A 98 3.25 17.69 16.76
CA SER A 98 4.53 17.71 17.47
C SER A 98 5.51 18.71 16.84
N GLU A 99 6.34 19.35 17.65
CA GLU A 99 7.52 20.05 17.15
C GLU A 99 8.63 19.03 16.89
N GLY A 100 8.85 18.70 15.61
CA GLY A 100 9.87 17.73 15.21
C GLY A 100 10.16 17.78 13.72
N GLN A 101 11.29 17.16 13.33
CA GLN A 101 11.78 17.17 11.95
C GLN A 101 10.80 16.58 10.91
N TRP A 102 9.83 15.78 11.38
CA TRP A 102 8.82 15.14 10.53
C TRP A 102 7.49 15.89 10.44
N LYS A 103 7.39 17.10 11.03
CA LYS A 103 6.12 17.85 11.08
C LYS A 103 5.55 18.11 9.69
N GLU A 104 6.37 18.59 8.75
CA GLU A 104 5.91 18.91 7.39
C GLU A 104 5.52 17.66 6.58
N THR A 105 6.27 16.57 6.71
CA THR A 105 5.94 15.29 6.06
C THR A 105 4.65 14.73 6.64
N ALA A 106 4.42 14.88 7.94
CA ALA A 106 3.20 14.46 8.62
C ALA A 106 1.98 15.26 8.16
N VAL A 107 2.08 16.60 8.06
CA VAL A 107 1.00 17.45 7.51
C VAL A 107 0.64 17.02 6.09
N ARG A 108 1.64 16.71 5.24
CA ARG A 108 1.38 16.20 3.88
C ARG A 108 0.67 14.86 3.88
N LEU A 109 1.06 13.92 4.76
CA LEU A 109 0.38 12.63 4.89
C LEU A 109 -1.08 12.80 5.35
N THR A 110 -1.32 13.64 6.35
CA THR A 110 -2.66 13.98 6.84
C THR A 110 -3.54 14.48 5.69
N ASN A 111 -3.02 15.38 4.84
CA ASN A 111 -3.73 15.90 3.68
C ASN A 111 -3.97 14.81 2.62
N ALA A 112 -2.97 13.97 2.33
CA ALA A 112 -3.08 12.88 1.37
C ALA A 112 -4.16 11.87 1.77
N LEU A 113 -4.40 11.66 3.07
CA LEU A 113 -5.41 10.73 3.59
C LEU A 113 -6.86 11.25 3.48
N THR A 114 -7.08 12.50 3.07
CA THR A 114 -8.42 13.12 3.04
C THR A 114 -9.45 12.27 2.29
N ASN A 115 -9.14 11.82 1.07
CA ASN A 115 -10.10 11.05 0.27
C ASN A 115 -10.32 9.64 0.80
N VAL A 116 -9.25 8.97 1.25
CA VAL A 116 -9.36 7.65 1.87
C VAL A 116 -10.28 7.72 3.11
N ARG A 117 -10.13 8.74 3.94
CA ARG A 117 -11.02 8.97 5.09
C ARG A 117 -12.44 9.32 4.70
N ALA A 118 -12.63 10.11 3.62
CA ALA A 118 -13.96 10.42 3.11
C ALA A 118 -14.69 9.14 2.68
N ILE A 119 -14.01 8.22 1.98
CA ILE A 119 -14.55 6.92 1.60
C ILE A 119 -14.95 6.11 2.85
N ILE A 120 -14.03 5.96 3.81
CA ILE A 120 -14.28 5.19 5.04
C ILE A 120 -15.49 5.78 5.81
N ASN A 121 -15.48 7.08 6.06
CA ASN A 121 -16.54 7.75 6.82
C ASN A 121 -17.91 7.74 6.11
N HIS A 122 -17.92 7.66 4.77
CA HIS A 122 -19.15 7.58 3.99
C HIS A 122 -19.75 6.18 4.00
N PHE A 123 -18.92 5.16 3.77
CA PHE A 123 -19.41 3.79 3.58
C PHE A 123 -19.52 2.98 4.86
N SER A 124 -18.63 3.14 5.86
CA SER A 124 -18.70 2.35 7.09
C SER A 124 -20.07 2.46 7.79
N PRO A 125 -20.65 3.66 8.01
CA PRO A 125 -21.98 3.77 8.61
C PRO A 125 -23.09 3.15 7.76
N LYS A 126 -22.98 3.20 6.43
CA LYS A 126 -23.96 2.59 5.52
C LYS A 126 -23.89 1.07 5.55
N VAL A 127 -22.68 0.52 5.61
CA VAL A 127 -22.43 -0.92 5.79
C VAL A 127 -23.01 -1.39 7.13
N ASP A 128 -22.73 -0.67 8.21
CA ASP A 128 -23.25 -0.98 9.55
C ASP A 128 -24.80 -0.90 9.60
N SER A 129 -25.37 0.14 8.98
CA SER A 129 -26.83 0.29 8.89
C SER A 129 -27.45 -0.86 8.08
N TRP A 130 -26.85 -1.25 6.96
CA TRP A 130 -27.34 -2.36 6.15
C TRP A 130 -27.26 -3.69 6.92
N ALA A 131 -26.19 -3.91 7.69
CA ALA A 131 -26.05 -5.05 8.59
C ALA A 131 -27.19 -5.12 9.60
N ALA A 132 -27.46 -3.98 10.26
CA ALA A 132 -28.49 -3.86 11.30
C ALA A 132 -29.89 -4.11 10.75
N THR A 133 -30.23 -3.54 9.58
CA THR A 133 -31.52 -3.75 8.92
C THR A 133 -31.75 -5.20 8.51
N ASN A 134 -30.69 -5.91 8.10
CA ASN A 134 -30.76 -7.32 7.72
C ASN A 134 -30.52 -8.29 8.90
N HIS A 135 -30.38 -7.76 10.12
CA HIS A 135 -30.09 -8.54 11.34
C HIS A 135 -28.85 -9.44 11.23
N LEU A 136 -27.83 -8.98 10.52
CA LEU A 136 -26.57 -9.69 10.33
C LEU A 136 -25.48 -9.11 11.23
N SER A 137 -24.73 -9.98 11.90
CA SER A 137 -23.55 -9.59 12.70
C SER A 137 -22.32 -9.26 11.84
N SER A 138 -22.31 -9.71 10.58
CA SER A 138 -21.23 -9.46 9.61
C SER A 138 -21.75 -9.64 8.18
N LEU A 139 -21.22 -8.85 7.24
CA LEU A 139 -21.55 -8.94 5.81
C LEU A 139 -20.54 -9.79 5.04
N THR A 140 -21.00 -10.42 3.97
CA THR A 140 -20.12 -11.02 2.94
C THR A 140 -19.51 -9.95 2.05
N GLU A 141 -18.46 -10.31 1.28
CA GLU A 141 -17.84 -9.39 0.31
C GLU A 141 -18.86 -8.83 -0.68
N GLU A 142 -19.72 -9.68 -1.24
CA GLU A 142 -20.73 -9.24 -2.22
C GLU A 142 -21.79 -8.30 -1.61
N GLN A 143 -22.18 -8.51 -0.35
CA GLN A 143 -23.13 -7.63 0.34
C GLN A 143 -22.53 -6.24 0.58
N VAL A 144 -21.24 -6.16 0.93
CA VAL A 144 -20.56 -4.87 1.06
C VAL A 144 -20.46 -4.19 -0.32
N LEU A 145 -20.13 -4.95 -1.37
CA LEU A 145 -20.05 -4.43 -2.73
C LEU A 145 -21.41 -3.89 -3.22
N GLU A 146 -22.52 -4.51 -2.86
CA GLU A 146 -23.88 -4.01 -3.15
C GLU A 146 -24.10 -2.63 -2.51
N VAL A 147 -23.74 -2.47 -1.24
CA VAL A 147 -23.81 -1.17 -0.54
C VAL A 147 -22.92 -0.15 -1.24
N VAL A 148 -21.71 -0.52 -1.66
CA VAL A 148 -20.79 0.39 -2.36
C VAL A 148 -21.40 0.88 -3.68
N ARG A 149 -21.82 -0.05 -4.54
CA ARG A 149 -22.39 0.25 -5.86
C ARG A 149 -23.62 1.15 -5.78
N GLY A 150 -24.47 0.95 -4.78
CA GLY A 150 -25.69 1.73 -4.58
C GLY A 150 -25.49 3.13 -3.98
N ASN A 151 -24.27 3.53 -3.63
CA ASN A 151 -24.03 4.76 -2.86
C ASN A 151 -22.86 5.62 -3.39
N TYR A 152 -22.39 5.37 -4.61
CA TYR A 152 -21.34 6.17 -5.25
C TYR A 152 -21.75 7.63 -5.51
N ASP A 153 -22.99 7.84 -5.92
CA ASP A 153 -23.58 9.14 -6.27
C ASP A 153 -23.57 10.14 -5.10
N THR A 154 -23.67 9.63 -3.88
CA THR A 154 -23.67 10.45 -2.65
C THR A 154 -22.27 10.71 -2.09
N LEU A 155 -21.23 10.07 -2.62
CA LEU A 155 -19.85 10.26 -2.15
C LEU A 155 -19.23 11.51 -2.79
N THR A 156 -18.74 12.42 -1.96
CA THR A 156 -17.97 13.58 -2.42
C THR A 156 -16.50 13.43 -2.08
N LEU A 157 -15.62 13.55 -3.08
CA LEU A 157 -14.17 13.46 -2.93
C LEU A 157 -13.49 14.78 -3.30
N LYS A 158 -12.36 15.06 -2.65
CA LYS A 158 -11.53 16.21 -2.96
C LYS A 158 -10.66 15.92 -4.18
N LEU A 159 -10.65 16.83 -5.15
CA LEU A 159 -9.68 16.78 -6.25
C LEU A 159 -8.28 17.01 -5.67
N GLN A 160 -7.39 16.04 -5.90
CA GLN A 160 -5.98 16.15 -5.54
C GLN A 160 -5.17 16.55 -6.76
N ASP A 161 -4.45 17.67 -6.62
CA ASP A 161 -3.58 18.18 -7.67
C ASP A 161 -2.29 17.35 -7.79
N SER A 162 -1.73 17.32 -9.00
CA SER A 162 -0.40 16.76 -9.28
C SER A 162 -0.23 15.25 -9.02
N LEU A 163 -1.32 14.50 -8.82
CA LEU A 163 -1.26 13.04 -8.70
C LEU A 163 -0.72 12.36 -9.96
N ASP A 164 -0.78 13.01 -11.12
CA ASP A 164 -0.31 12.47 -12.40
C ASP A 164 1.03 13.05 -12.87
N GLN A 165 1.62 13.98 -12.11
CA GLN A 165 2.97 14.45 -12.32
C GLN A 165 3.96 13.51 -11.65
N PHE A 166 4.41 12.51 -12.40
CA PHE A 166 5.49 11.62 -11.96
C PHE A 166 6.77 11.92 -12.73
N ASP A 167 7.90 11.67 -12.05
CA ASP A 167 9.22 11.75 -12.67
C ASP A 167 9.22 10.94 -13.96
N ARG A 168 9.62 11.62 -15.05
CA ARG A 168 9.75 11.00 -16.35
C ARG A 168 10.72 9.83 -16.22
N TYR A 169 10.40 8.71 -16.89
CA TYR A 169 11.32 7.57 -16.95
C TYR A 169 12.73 8.04 -17.30
N THR A 170 13.70 7.65 -16.49
CA THR A 170 15.12 7.90 -16.72
C THR A 170 15.82 6.55 -16.84
N GLU A 171 16.67 6.38 -17.85
CA GLU A 171 17.42 5.13 -18.07
C GLU A 171 18.38 4.81 -16.91
N LYS A 172 18.83 5.82 -16.17
CA LYS A 172 19.58 5.68 -14.92
C LYS A 172 18.82 6.34 -13.76
N PRO A 173 17.87 5.62 -13.13
CA PRO A 173 17.23 6.08 -11.91
C PRO A 173 18.25 6.36 -10.81
N LYS A 174 17.96 7.28 -9.88
CA LYS A 174 18.83 7.58 -8.73
C LYS A 174 19.07 6.34 -7.86
N GLU A 175 18.12 5.41 -7.89
CA GLU A 175 18.05 4.17 -7.14
C GLU A 175 18.90 3.05 -7.78
N THR A 176 19.47 3.25 -8.97
CA THR A 176 20.27 2.23 -9.68
C THR A 176 21.43 1.73 -8.81
N ALA A 177 22.12 2.65 -8.12
CA ALA A 177 23.22 2.30 -7.22
C ALA A 177 22.72 1.44 -6.04
N PHE A 178 21.57 1.79 -5.47
CA PHE A 178 20.93 1.04 -4.39
C PHE A 178 20.59 -0.39 -4.83
N PHE A 179 19.89 -0.57 -5.96
CA PHE A 179 19.54 -1.91 -6.44
C PHE A 179 20.76 -2.74 -6.82
N THR A 180 21.78 -2.11 -7.41
CA THR A 180 23.05 -2.77 -7.71
C THR A 180 23.70 -3.31 -6.43
N GLN A 181 23.71 -2.51 -5.35
CA GLN A 181 24.27 -2.92 -4.08
C GLN A 181 23.43 -4.01 -3.39
N LEU A 182 22.10 -3.90 -3.45
CA LEU A 182 21.18 -4.91 -2.93
C LEU A 182 21.40 -6.27 -3.61
N VAL A 183 21.44 -6.29 -4.95
CA VAL A 183 21.67 -7.53 -5.73
C VAL A 183 23.04 -8.12 -5.38
N ARG A 184 24.08 -7.28 -5.26
CA ARG A 184 25.41 -7.75 -4.82
C ARG A 184 25.36 -8.40 -3.44
N GLN A 185 24.65 -7.81 -2.49
CA GLN A 185 24.53 -8.37 -1.15
C GLN A 185 23.79 -9.71 -1.16
N ILE A 186 22.67 -9.81 -1.87
CA ILE A 186 21.93 -11.07 -2.04
C ILE A 186 22.82 -12.15 -2.66
N ILE A 187 23.62 -11.82 -3.68
CA ILE A 187 24.56 -12.77 -4.31
C ILE A 187 25.62 -13.24 -3.30
N VAL A 188 26.15 -12.34 -2.49
CA VAL A 188 27.14 -12.68 -1.46
C VAL A 188 26.52 -13.62 -0.42
N ASP A 189 25.33 -13.31 0.07
CA ASP A 189 24.63 -14.10 1.09
C ASP A 189 24.30 -15.49 0.56
N VAL A 190 23.70 -15.59 -0.64
CA VAL A 190 23.39 -16.87 -1.29
C VAL A 190 24.65 -17.69 -1.54
N ARG A 191 25.75 -17.07 -2.00
CA ARG A 191 27.02 -17.77 -2.21
C ARG A 191 27.58 -18.31 -0.90
N ALA A 192 27.49 -17.55 0.19
CA ALA A 192 27.94 -18.01 1.50
C ALA A 192 27.11 -19.22 1.97
N ASP A 193 25.80 -19.20 1.78
CA ASP A 193 24.92 -20.31 2.17
C ASP A 193 25.15 -21.56 1.33
N VAL A 194 25.34 -21.44 0.01
CA VAL A 194 25.73 -22.59 -0.85
C VAL A 194 27.09 -23.16 -0.43
N THR A 195 28.04 -22.30 -0.07
CA THR A 195 29.38 -22.74 0.36
C THR A 195 29.31 -23.50 1.69
N LYS A 196 28.50 -23.03 2.65
CA LYS A 196 28.25 -23.73 3.92
C LYS A 196 27.54 -25.07 3.70
N ALA A 197 26.50 -25.10 2.87
CA ALA A 197 25.80 -26.33 2.53
C ALA A 197 26.75 -27.37 1.92
N ASN A 198 27.66 -26.95 1.02
CA ASN A 198 28.65 -27.86 0.43
C ASN A 198 29.70 -28.36 1.44
N GLN A 199 29.99 -27.62 2.51
CA GLN A 199 30.89 -28.05 3.59
C GLN A 199 30.22 -29.06 4.55
N GLU A 200 28.91 -29.00 4.73
CA GLU A 200 28.16 -29.99 5.51
C GLU A 200 28.01 -31.34 4.78
N PHE A 201 28.15 -31.35 3.44
CA PHE A 201 28.09 -32.55 2.60
C PHE A 201 29.42 -33.28 2.40
N THR A 202 30.55 -32.81 2.97
CA THR A 202 31.78 -33.63 3.00
C THR A 202 31.64 -34.76 4.02
N PRO A 203 31.65 -36.05 3.61
CA PRO A 203 31.49 -37.15 4.55
C PRO A 203 32.70 -37.26 5.47
N GLN A 204 32.48 -37.28 6.80
CA GLN A 204 33.43 -37.80 7.79
C GLN A 204 33.60 -39.33 7.70
N ALA A 205 33.62 -39.90 6.50
CA ALA A 205 33.63 -41.34 6.30
C ALA A 205 34.83 -41.77 5.45
N PHE A 206 36.04 -41.72 6.00
CA PHE A 206 37.18 -42.60 5.63
C PHE A 206 38.33 -42.42 6.64
N ALA A 207 38.11 -42.77 7.91
CA ALA A 207 39.22 -42.93 8.86
C ALA A 207 38.83 -43.87 10.00
N SER A 208 38.55 -45.15 9.70
CA SER A 208 38.55 -46.25 10.68
C SER A 208 38.41 -47.62 9.97
N VAL A 209 39.38 -48.01 9.14
CA VAL A 209 39.71 -49.43 8.92
C VAL A 209 41.18 -49.53 8.52
N THR A 210 42.06 -49.72 9.49
CA THR A 210 43.23 -50.60 9.35
C THR A 210 43.64 -51.08 10.73
#